data_AF-A0A412Y932-F1
#
_entry.id   AF-A0A412Y932-F1
#
_cell.length_a   1.000
_cell.length_b   1.000
_cell.length_c   1.000
_cell.angle_alpha   90.00
_cell.angle_beta   90.00
_cell.angle_gamma   90.00
#
_symmetry.space_group_name_H-M   'P 1'
#
loop_
_entity.id
_entity.type
_entity.pdbx_description
1 polymer ?
#
loop_
_entity_poly.entity_id
_entity_poly.type
_entity_poly.pdbx_seq_one_letter_code
_entity_poly.pdbx_strand_id
1 'polypeptide(L)'
;MINIGKLIEMELHRQERSASWFAKKLYCDRTNVYSIFKRHSIDTDLLMRICYILNCDFFRYYSGELQEHPFPPVDNKENDAE
;
A
#
# COMPACT_ATOMS: atom_id res chain seq x y z
N MET A 1 3.95 7.45 8.81
CA MET A 1 3.99 7.34 7.34
C MET A 1 4.60 6.01 6.90
N ILE A 2 3.72 5.08 6.57
CA ILE A 2 4.04 3.69 6.25
C ILE A 2 4.85 3.59 4.94
N ASN A 3 5.88 2.74 4.91
CA ASN A 3 6.60 2.41 3.67
C ASN A 3 5.97 1.15 3.04
N ILE A 4 5.13 1.33 2.03
CA ILE A 4 4.34 0.23 1.46
C ILE A 4 5.20 -0.75 0.66
N GLY A 5 6.26 -0.28 0.00
CA GLY A 5 7.19 -1.12 -0.75
C GLY A 5 7.87 -2.17 0.13
N LYS A 6 8.30 -1.78 1.33
CA LYS A 6 8.87 -2.71 2.32
C LYS A 6 7.87 -3.74 2.82
N LEU A 7 6.62 -3.33 3.06
CA LEU A 7 5.58 -4.27 3.50
C LEU A 7 5.28 -5.33 2.42
N ILE A 8 5.28 -4.93 1.15
CA ILE A 8 5.12 -5.86 0.02
C ILE A 8 6.31 -6.83 -0.06
N GLU A 9 7.54 -6.35 0.12
CA GLU A 9 8.74 -7.20 0.16
C GLU A 9 8.66 -8.23 1.30
N MET A 10 8.29 -7.78 2.50
CA MET A 10 8.12 -8.64 3.67
C MET A 10 7.05 -9.72 3.43
N GLU A 11 5.91 -9.35 2.85
CA GLU A 11 4.83 -10.28 2.56
C GLU A 11 5.23 -11.29 1.48
N LEU A 12 5.95 -10.86 0.44
CA LEU A 12 6.48 -11.76 -0.59
C LEU A 12 7.43 -12.80 0.03
N HIS A 13 8.33 -12.37 0.91
CA HIS A 13 9.25 -13.27 1.62
C HIS A 13 8.53 -14.19 2.62
N ARG A 14 7.50 -13.69 3.31
CA ARG A 14 6.65 -14.49 4.21
C ARG A 14 5.94 -15.64 3.47
N GLN A 15 5.64 -15.46 2.19
CA GLN A 15 5.06 -16.48 1.31
C GLN A 15 6.11 -17.36 0.60
N GLU A 16 7.39 -17.19 0.92
CA GLU A 16 8.51 -17.92 0.31
C GLU A 16 8.55 -17.80 -1.22
N ARG A 17 8.10 -16.64 -1.74
CA ARG A 17 8.10 -16.36 -3.18
C ARG A 17 9.33 -15.56 -3.58
N SER A 18 9.83 -15.82 -4.80
CA SER A 18 10.97 -15.10 -5.34
C SER A 18 10.57 -13.82 -6.07
N ALA A 19 11.49 -12.86 -6.15
CA ALA A 19 11.31 -11.64 -6.96
C ALA A 19 11.01 -11.96 -8.44
N SER A 20 11.61 -13.02 -8.99
CA SER A 20 11.33 -13.47 -10.37
C SER A 20 9.90 -13.98 -10.55
N TRP A 21 9.37 -14.71 -9.55
CA TRP A 21 7.97 -15.14 -9.56
C TRP A 21 7.04 -13.94 -9.54
N PHE A 22 7.36 -12.95 -8.70
CA PHE A 22 6.55 -11.74 -8.56
C PHE A 22 6.57 -10.88 -9.83
N ALA A 23 7.75 -10.71 -10.44
CA ALA A 23 7.94 -10.02 -11.71
C ALA A 23 7.07 -10.64 -12.82
N LYS A 24 7.06 -11.98 -12.92
CA LYS A 24 6.22 -12.73 -13.86
C LYS A 24 4.72 -12.50 -13.62
N LYS A 25 4.29 -12.44 -12.36
CA LYS A 25 2.87 -12.17 -12.02
C LYS A 25 2.45 -10.73 -12.29
N LEU A 26 3.37 -9.78 -12.14
CA LEU A 26 3.14 -8.37 -12.42
C LEU A 26 3.28 -8.02 -13.92
N TYR A 27 3.77 -8.95 -14.73
CA TYR A 27 4.13 -8.73 -16.14
C TYR A 27 5.18 -7.62 -16.28
N CYS A 28 6.22 -7.65 -15.45
CA CYS A 28 7.32 -6.69 -15.46
C CYS A 28 8.68 -7.37 -15.27
N ASP A 29 9.76 -6.59 -15.44
CA ASP A 29 11.11 -7.07 -15.19
C ASP A 29 11.45 -7.14 -13.70
N ARG A 30 12.39 -8.03 -13.35
CA ARG A 30 12.85 -8.22 -11.96
C ARG A 30 13.45 -6.94 -11.35
N THR A 31 14.07 -6.08 -12.16
CA THR A 31 14.56 -4.78 -11.72
C THR A 31 13.43 -3.88 -11.21
N ASN A 32 12.27 -3.89 -11.89
CA ASN A 32 11.09 -3.12 -11.48
C ASN A 32 10.53 -3.60 -10.15
N VAL A 33 10.63 -4.90 -9.86
CA VAL A 33 10.25 -5.46 -8.55
C VAL A 33 11.10 -4.87 -7.43
N TYR A 34 12.42 -4.82 -7.58
CA TYR A 34 13.28 -4.19 -6.57
C TYR A 34 13.06 -2.68 -6.46
N SER A 35 12.70 -2.01 -7.56
CA SER A 35 12.26 -0.62 -7.51
C SER A 35 10.96 -0.45 -6.72
N ILE A 36 10.00 -1.36 -6.86
CA ILE A 36 8.76 -1.37 -6.07
C ILE A 36 9.06 -1.44 -4.58
N PHE A 37 9.95 -2.35 -4.15
CA PHE A 37 10.28 -2.52 -2.72
C PHE A 37 10.92 -1.28 -2.09
N LYS A 38 11.61 -0.46 -2.88
CA LYS A 38 12.25 0.78 -2.41
C LYS A 38 11.30 1.97 -2.35
N ARG A 39 10.13 1.90 -2.98
CA ARG A 39 9.18 3.02 -3.04
C ARG A 39 8.41 3.14 -1.72
N HIS A 40 8.38 4.36 -1.20
CA HIS A 40 7.58 4.68 -0.01
C HIS A 40 6.07 4.60 -0.30
N SER A 41 5.66 5.06 -1.49
CA SER A 41 4.29 5.02 -1.99
C SER A 41 4.21 4.32 -3.35
N ILE A 42 3.05 3.75 -3.64
CA ILE A 42 2.75 3.07 -4.91
C ILE A 42 1.39 3.56 -5.39
N ASP A 43 1.26 3.69 -6.71
CA ASP A 43 -0.02 3.95 -7.37
C ASP A 43 -1.09 2.93 -6.94
N THR A 44 -2.34 3.38 -6.75
CA THR A 44 -3.40 2.55 -6.18
C THR A 44 -3.79 1.36 -7.06
N ASP A 45 -3.72 1.49 -8.39
CA ASP A 45 -4.03 0.38 -9.30
C ASP A 45 -2.93 -0.68 -9.24
N LEU A 46 -1.66 -0.26 -9.19
CA LEU A 46 -0.55 -1.17 -8.97
C LEU A 46 -0.64 -1.85 -7.60
N LEU A 47 -0.97 -1.11 -6.55
CA LEU A 47 -1.16 -1.67 -5.21
C LEU A 47 -2.29 -2.70 -5.19
N MET A 48 -3.43 -2.42 -5.84
CA MET A 48 -4.56 -3.33 -5.97
C MET A 48 -4.15 -4.64 -6.67
N ARG A 49 -3.41 -4.54 -7.78
CA ARG A 49 -2.89 -5.73 -8.48
C ARG A 49 -1.97 -6.56 -7.59
N ILE A 50 -1.12 -5.90 -6.79
CA ILE A 50 -0.24 -6.56 -5.83
C ILE A 50 -1.05 -7.26 -4.73
N CYS A 51 -2.13 -6.63 -4.23
CA CYS A 51 -3.04 -7.26 -3.27
C CYS A 51 -3.60 -8.57 -3.80
N TYR A 52 -4.05 -8.61 -5.05
CA TYR A 52 -4.56 -9.84 -5.67
C TYR A 52 -3.47 -10.89 -5.90
N ILE A 53 -2.26 -10.50 -6.31
CA ILE A 53 -1.17 -11.43 -6.57
C ILE A 53 -0.69 -12.11 -5.27
N LEU A 54 -0.58 -11.33 -4.19
CA LEU A 54 -0.12 -11.82 -2.89
C LEU A 54 -1.28 -12.23 -1.98
N ASN A 55 -2.53 -12.09 -2.41
CA ASN A 55 -3.71 -12.35 -1.59
C ASN A 55 -3.63 -11.70 -0.19
N CYS A 56 -3.21 -10.43 -0.16
CA CYS A 56 -3.01 -9.66 1.06
C CYS A 56 -3.57 -8.25 0.86
N ASP A 57 -4.39 -7.79 1.80
CA ASP A 57 -4.92 -6.42 1.77
C ASP A 57 -3.85 -5.46 2.30
N PHE A 58 -3.19 -4.74 1.40
CA PHE A 58 -2.24 -3.69 1.75
C PHE A 58 -2.90 -2.34 2.06
N PHE A 59 -4.18 -2.13 1.70
CA PHE A 59 -4.89 -0.87 2.00
C PHE A 59 -5.26 -0.77 3.48
N ARG A 60 -5.35 -1.90 4.19
CA ARG A 60 -5.56 -1.93 5.64
C ARG A 60 -4.52 -1.12 6.42
N TYR A 61 -3.29 -1.03 5.92
CA TYR A 61 -2.22 -0.28 6.57
C TYR A 61 -2.53 1.22 6.58
N TYR A 62 -3.01 1.76 5.46
CA TYR A 62 -3.45 3.15 5.38
C TYR A 62 -4.72 3.40 6.19
N SER A 63 -5.68 2.46 6.14
CA SER A 63 -6.91 2.56 6.92
C SER A 63 -6.63 2.56 8.43
N GLY A 64 -5.66 1.76 8.88
CA GLY A 64 -5.19 1.77 10.27
C GLY A 64 -4.54 3.08 10.67
N GLU A 65 -3.70 3.67 9.81
CA GLU A 65 -3.09 4.99 10.07
C GLU A 65 -4.16 6.09 10.24
N LEU A 66 -5.25 6.03 9.46
CA LEU A 66 -6.40 6.94 9.60
C LEU A 66 -7.22 6.71 10.88
N GLN A 67 -7.26 5.47 11.39
CA GLN A 67 -7.94 5.16 12.64
C GLN A 67 -7.14 5.60 13.87
N GLU A 68 -5.81 5.44 13.83
CA GLU A 68 -4.89 5.90 14.89
C GLU A 68 -4.75 7.43 14.91
N HIS A 69 -4.89 8.06 13.75
CA HIS A 69 -4.83 9.51 13.58
C HIS A 69 -6.10 10.02 12.89
N PRO A 70 -7.25 9.99 13.59
CA PRO A 70 -8.50 10.44 13.03
C PRO A 70 -8.42 11.92 12.67
N PHE A 71 -9.10 12.30 11.59
CA PHE A 71 -9.23 13.72 11.26
C PHE A 71 -9.91 14.46 12.43
N PRO A 72 -9.49 15.71 12.71
CA PRO A 72 -10.21 16.53 13.65
C PRO A 72 -11.68 16.63 13.19
N PRO A 73 -12.64 16.74 14.13
CA PRO A 73 -14.02 17.00 13.79
C PRO A 73 -14.07 18.20 12.84
N VAL A 74 -14.83 18.08 11.76
CA VAL A 74 -15.11 19.22 10.89
C VAL A 74 -15.94 20.20 11.71
N ASP A 75 -15.34 21.32 12.11
CA ASP A 75 -16.03 22.44 12.76
C ASP A 75 -17.06 22.98 11.74
N ASN A 76 -18.32 22.53 11.84
CA ASN A 76 -19.45 23.16 11.16
C ASN A 76 -19.74 24.50 11.83
N LYS A 77 -18.85 25.48 11.67
CA LYS A 77 -19.11 26.89 11.99
C LYS A 77 -19.57 27.60 10.72
N GLU A 78 -20.72 27.19 10.19
CA GLU A 78 -21.44 27.97 9.19
C GLU A 78 -22.76 28.45 9.82
N ASN A 79 -22.74 29.72 10.20
CA ASN A 79 -23.86 30.66 10.18
C ASN A 79 -25.02 30.47 11.17
N ASP A 80 -24.72 30.63 12.47
CA ASP A 80 -25.66 31.28 13.40
C ASP A 80 -25.16 32.72 13.66
N ALA A 81 -25.28 33.57 12.65
CA ALA A 81 -25.27 35.01 12.84
C ALA A 81 -26.70 35.49 12.52
N GLU A 82 -27.56 35.38 13.54
CA GLU A 82 -28.82 36.12 13.69
C GLU A 82 -28.58 37.64 13.75
#